data_AF-A0A6G8QB82-F1
#
_entry.id   AF-A0A6G8QB82-F1
#
_cell.length_a   1.000
_cell.length_b   1.000
_cell.length_c   1.000
_cell.angle_alpha   90.00
_cell.angle_beta   90.00
_cell.angle_gamma   90.00
#
_symmetry.space_group_name_H-M   'P 1'
#
loop_
_entity.id
_entity.type
_entity.pdbx_description
1 polymer ?
#
loop_
_entity_poly.entity_id
_entity_poly.type
_entity_poly.pdbx_seq_one_letter_code
_entity_poly.pdbx_strand_id
1 'polypeptide(L)'
;MLSDGPQAARFEFEAEEVKQDPEPKPEPEAAEKEEDPGPSVRPGYSLVGDPSGSLSVEVPSSWSCETGEDSEGPGGENSWSYYAGEYLSASITTARSLDAWYGPASDSKGSGAYMVASETLANQYTDDELIYSLLHQKKQTNCTAGPSQEIDHPPYSGKVQTWFDCNGLGTDYYVFAAAPEGRACVVVGGARVVAGASGADQDAVEHIVDSFEVDCGSLPPSAPLESEATNSASASASSTPSASPEPSDLSCEEIQAILNSEAPGIEALTPEELLACGLSPEAIDPCEGNPDPNCGENLPEGSYPSINGPESPEPSSPEPSSPEPSSPEPSSPDPSSPPSAGGDIDCDEVDGPIETPPGDPDNLDGDGDGLACE
;
A
#
# COMPACT_ATOMS: atom_id res chain seq x y z
N MET A 1 57.12 35.20 -11.07
CA MET A 1 57.89 34.37 -12.01
C MET A 1 56.86 33.59 -12.82
N LEU A 2 56.75 33.96 -14.10
CA LEU A 2 55.83 33.39 -15.08
C LEU A 2 56.39 32.05 -15.57
N SER A 3 55.52 31.06 -15.78
CA SER A 3 55.84 29.90 -16.61
C SER A 3 54.61 29.55 -17.45
N ASP A 4 54.59 30.18 -18.62
CA ASP A 4 53.86 29.77 -19.82
C ASP A 4 54.29 28.35 -20.23
N GLY A 5 53.32 27.46 -20.35
CA GLY A 5 53.47 26.14 -20.98
C GLY A 5 53.10 26.22 -22.47
N PRO A 6 53.77 25.46 -23.35
CA PRO A 6 53.68 25.63 -24.79
C PRO A 6 52.33 25.19 -25.38
N GLN A 7 51.80 26.04 -26.25
CA GLN A 7 50.68 25.76 -27.15
C GLN A 7 51.09 24.67 -28.16
N ALA A 8 50.38 23.55 -28.15
CA ALA A 8 50.49 22.53 -29.19
C ALA A 8 49.70 22.98 -30.42
N ALA A 9 50.38 23.00 -31.56
CA ALA A 9 49.87 23.46 -32.84
C ALA A 9 48.85 22.47 -33.44
N ARG A 10 47.74 23.07 -33.87
CA ARG A 10 46.67 22.61 -34.73
C ARG A 10 47.23 22.08 -36.07
N PHE A 11 46.87 20.85 -36.43
CA PHE A 11 46.96 20.32 -37.79
C PHE A 11 45.55 19.92 -38.24
N GLU A 12 44.91 20.81 -39.00
CA GLU A 12 43.69 20.50 -39.75
C GLU A 12 44.11 19.81 -41.05
N PHE A 13 43.73 18.55 -41.21
CA PHE A 13 43.77 17.84 -42.49
C PHE A 13 42.38 17.96 -43.11
N GLU A 14 42.22 18.88 -44.07
CA GLU A 14 41.10 18.85 -45.00
C GLU A 14 41.35 17.68 -45.98
N ALA A 15 40.69 16.56 -45.73
CA ALA A 15 40.56 15.48 -46.70
C ALA A 15 39.41 15.84 -47.65
N GLU A 16 39.74 16.31 -48.85
CA GLU A 16 38.81 16.34 -49.99
C GLU A 16 38.43 14.91 -50.35
N GLU A 17 37.29 14.45 -49.85
CA GLU A 17 36.72 13.17 -50.20
C GLU A 17 36.07 13.27 -51.58
N VAL A 18 36.70 12.62 -52.56
CA VAL A 18 36.21 12.46 -53.93
C VAL A 18 34.90 11.69 -53.88
N LYS A 19 33.77 12.38 -54.11
CA LYS A 19 32.47 11.78 -54.40
C LYS A 19 32.56 10.88 -55.64
N GLN A 20 32.77 9.58 -55.41
CA GLN A 20 32.36 8.56 -56.37
C GLN A 20 30.87 8.34 -56.20
N ASP A 21 30.09 8.62 -57.24
CA ASP A 21 28.68 8.21 -57.32
C ASP A 21 28.63 6.67 -57.23
N PRO A 22 28.08 6.09 -56.16
CA PRO A 22 27.92 4.66 -56.06
C PRO A 22 26.84 4.22 -57.06
N GLU A 23 27.18 3.20 -57.85
CA GLU A 23 26.24 2.44 -58.67
C GLU A 23 24.97 2.11 -57.86
N PRO A 24 23.76 2.20 -58.46
CA PRO A 24 22.51 1.91 -57.77
C PRO A 24 22.53 0.46 -57.27
N LYS A 25 22.80 0.33 -55.97
CA LYS A 25 22.76 -0.93 -55.22
C LYS A 25 21.34 -1.50 -55.39
N PRO A 26 21.18 -2.78 -55.76
CA PRO A 26 19.87 -3.40 -55.86
C PRO A 26 19.11 -3.15 -54.55
N GLU A 27 17.87 -2.63 -54.67
CA GLU A 27 16.97 -2.45 -53.54
C GLU A 27 16.98 -3.75 -52.73
N PRO A 28 17.36 -3.71 -51.43
CA PRO A 28 17.23 -4.88 -50.59
C PRO A 28 15.74 -5.26 -50.62
N GLU A 29 15.46 -6.45 -51.16
CA GLU A 29 14.16 -7.10 -51.02
C GLU A 29 13.73 -6.91 -49.57
N ALA A 30 12.55 -6.32 -49.40
CA ALA A 30 11.98 -5.97 -48.10
C ALA A 30 12.17 -7.14 -47.16
N ALA A 31 13.13 -7.02 -46.25
CA ALA A 31 13.30 -7.96 -45.15
C ALA A 31 11.95 -7.95 -44.44
N GLU A 32 11.24 -9.07 -44.51
CA GLU A 32 10.05 -9.30 -43.73
C GLU A 32 10.41 -8.90 -42.30
N LYS A 33 9.81 -7.79 -41.86
CA LYS A 33 9.99 -7.28 -40.51
C LYS A 33 9.46 -8.38 -39.62
N GLU A 34 10.36 -9.19 -39.05
CA GLU A 34 9.99 -10.17 -38.05
C GLU A 34 9.17 -9.39 -37.01
N GLU A 35 7.87 -9.67 -36.96
CA GLU A 35 7.00 -9.13 -35.94
C GLU A 35 7.61 -9.60 -34.63
N ASP A 36 8.15 -8.63 -33.89
CA ASP A 36 8.67 -8.85 -32.55
C ASP A 36 7.58 -9.61 -31.79
N PRO A 37 7.85 -10.87 -31.37
CA PRO A 37 6.86 -11.64 -30.66
C PRO A 37 6.48 -10.82 -29.44
N GLY A 38 5.24 -10.30 -29.44
CA GLY A 38 4.75 -9.46 -28.36
C GLY A 38 5.01 -10.11 -26.99
N PRO A 39 5.05 -9.31 -25.92
CA PRO A 39 5.42 -9.79 -24.59
C PRO A 39 4.67 -11.10 -24.26
N SER A 40 5.45 -12.15 -24.00
CA SER A 40 4.93 -13.50 -23.81
C SER A 40 4.36 -13.62 -22.41
N VAL A 41 3.05 -13.38 -22.27
CA VAL A 41 2.34 -13.50 -20.98
C VAL A 41 2.49 -14.90 -20.39
N ARG A 42 2.82 -15.00 -19.09
CA ARG A 42 2.95 -16.29 -18.40
C ARG A 42 1.64 -17.09 -18.48
N PRO A 43 1.67 -18.41 -18.77
CA PRO A 43 0.46 -19.22 -18.78
C PRO A 43 -0.30 -19.16 -17.45
N GLY A 44 -1.60 -18.82 -17.52
CA GLY A 44 -2.46 -18.64 -16.34
C GLY A 44 -2.51 -17.20 -15.81
N TYR A 45 -1.80 -16.28 -16.46
CA TYR A 45 -1.84 -14.85 -16.19
C TYR A 45 -2.48 -14.11 -17.37
N SER A 46 -2.95 -12.91 -17.09
CA SER A 46 -3.49 -11.94 -18.03
C SER A 46 -2.74 -10.62 -17.86
N LEU A 47 -2.35 -9.99 -18.96
CA LEU A 47 -1.81 -8.63 -18.92
C LEU A 47 -2.96 -7.65 -18.64
N VAL A 48 -2.84 -6.89 -17.56
CA VAL A 48 -3.78 -5.84 -17.16
C VAL A 48 -3.06 -4.51 -17.32
N GLY A 49 -3.66 -3.57 -18.05
CA GLY A 49 -3.15 -2.21 -18.22
C GLY A 49 -4.14 -1.21 -17.64
N ASP A 50 -3.62 -0.11 -17.11
CA ASP A 50 -4.44 1.02 -16.70
C ASP A 50 -5.08 1.72 -17.91
N PRO A 51 -6.10 2.58 -17.73
CA PRO A 51 -6.79 3.23 -18.84
C PRO A 51 -5.91 4.14 -19.70
N SER A 52 -4.80 4.68 -19.16
CA SER A 52 -3.83 5.46 -19.92
C SER A 52 -2.85 4.59 -20.72
N GLY A 53 -2.70 3.32 -20.35
CA GLY A 53 -1.71 2.40 -20.91
C GLY A 53 -0.28 2.70 -20.47
N SER A 54 -0.09 3.52 -19.43
CA SER A 54 1.22 3.88 -18.88
C SER A 54 1.71 2.90 -17.83
N LEU A 55 0.82 2.13 -17.20
CA LEU A 55 1.12 1.09 -16.23
C LEU A 55 0.45 -0.21 -16.67
N SER A 56 1.20 -1.30 -16.70
CA SER A 56 0.66 -2.64 -16.92
C SER A 56 1.34 -3.67 -16.05
N VAL A 57 0.67 -4.79 -15.79
CA VAL A 57 1.18 -5.87 -14.93
C VAL A 57 0.52 -7.19 -15.28
N GLU A 58 1.24 -8.30 -15.11
CA GLU A 58 0.65 -9.63 -15.27
C GLU A 58 -0.05 -10.08 -13.99
N VAL A 59 -1.34 -10.41 -14.10
CA VAL A 59 -2.18 -10.80 -12.98
C VAL A 59 -2.73 -12.22 -13.20
N PRO A 60 -2.83 -13.08 -12.17
CA PRO A 60 -3.50 -14.36 -12.32
C PRO A 60 -4.90 -14.19 -12.92
N SER A 61 -5.24 -14.96 -13.95
CA SER A 61 -6.53 -14.82 -14.64
C SER A 61 -7.74 -15.14 -13.74
N SER A 62 -7.52 -15.74 -12.57
CA SER A 62 -8.54 -16.01 -11.56
C SER A 62 -8.77 -14.85 -10.58
N TRP A 63 -7.97 -13.80 -10.62
CA TRP A 63 -8.13 -12.62 -9.76
C TRP A 63 -8.97 -11.56 -10.47
N SER A 64 -9.73 -10.80 -9.68
CA SER A 64 -10.44 -9.61 -10.13
C SER A 64 -9.49 -8.42 -10.18
N CYS A 65 -9.76 -7.46 -11.06
CA CYS A 65 -8.93 -6.27 -11.25
C CYS A 65 -9.80 -5.02 -11.41
N GLU A 66 -9.33 -3.91 -10.86
CA GLU A 66 -9.78 -2.54 -11.10
C GLU A 66 -8.58 -1.71 -11.52
N THR A 67 -8.83 -0.67 -12.31
CA THR A 67 -7.77 0.16 -12.88
C THR A 67 -8.18 1.62 -12.90
N GLY A 68 -7.21 2.53 -12.81
CA GLY A 68 -7.47 3.96 -12.76
C GLY A 68 -8.16 4.38 -11.47
N GLU A 69 -9.01 5.39 -11.54
CA GLU A 69 -9.66 5.99 -10.36
C GLU A 69 -10.37 4.96 -9.47
N ASP A 70 -11.06 3.98 -10.07
CA ASP A 70 -11.76 2.92 -9.34
C ASP A 70 -10.81 2.08 -8.47
N SER A 71 -9.55 1.94 -8.88
CA SER A 71 -8.56 1.12 -8.17
C SER A 71 -7.99 1.78 -6.90
N GLU A 72 -8.17 3.08 -6.72
CA GLU A 72 -7.80 3.80 -5.49
C GLU A 72 -8.79 3.54 -4.34
N GLY A 73 -9.87 2.79 -4.60
CA GLY A 73 -10.91 2.46 -3.64
C GLY A 73 -11.63 3.71 -3.11
N PRO A 74 -11.96 3.79 -1.81
CA PRO A 74 -12.68 4.95 -1.25
C PRO A 74 -11.83 6.24 -1.18
N GLY A 75 -10.56 6.22 -1.61
CA GLY A 75 -9.68 7.37 -1.57
C GLY A 75 -9.23 7.78 -0.15
N GLY A 76 -8.82 9.04 0.00
CA GLY A 76 -8.40 9.64 1.27
C GLY A 76 -7.05 9.12 1.78
N GLU A 77 -6.83 9.14 3.09
CA GLU A 77 -5.56 8.77 3.75
C GLU A 77 -5.08 7.34 3.46
N ASN A 78 -5.93 6.49 2.85
CA ASN A 78 -5.59 5.11 2.46
C ASN A 78 -5.29 4.97 0.95
N SER A 79 -5.14 6.07 0.22
CA SER A 79 -4.83 6.10 -1.22
C SER A 79 -3.51 6.81 -1.51
N TRP A 80 -2.82 6.42 -2.58
CA TRP A 80 -1.62 7.14 -3.02
C TRP A 80 -1.95 8.52 -3.59
N SER A 81 -3.14 8.69 -4.18
CA SER A 81 -3.63 9.99 -4.65
C SER A 81 -3.61 11.07 -3.55
N TYR A 82 -3.98 10.71 -2.32
CA TYR A 82 -3.92 11.62 -1.18
C TYR A 82 -2.51 12.12 -0.88
N TYR A 83 -1.51 11.22 -0.88
CA TYR A 83 -0.12 11.58 -0.60
C TYR A 83 0.59 12.25 -1.76
N ALA A 84 0.16 11.99 -2.99
CA ALA A 84 0.61 12.71 -4.18
C ALA A 84 0.01 14.13 -4.23
N GLY A 85 -1.16 14.35 -3.63
CA GLY A 85 -1.92 15.61 -3.72
C GLY A 85 -2.63 15.79 -5.06
N GLU A 86 -2.78 14.73 -5.83
CA GLU A 86 -3.35 14.69 -7.19
C GLU A 86 -4.04 13.34 -7.42
N TYR A 87 -4.97 13.29 -8.38
CA TYR A 87 -5.58 12.03 -8.78
C TYR A 87 -4.60 11.18 -9.61
N LEU A 88 -4.25 10.00 -9.11
CA LEU A 88 -3.41 9.03 -9.82
C LEU A 88 -4.30 8.10 -10.66
N SER A 89 -4.29 8.30 -11.98
CA SER A 89 -5.04 7.45 -12.93
C SER A 89 -4.22 6.28 -13.48
N ALA A 90 -2.90 6.29 -13.28
CA ALA A 90 -2.04 5.15 -13.56
C ALA A 90 -1.97 4.26 -12.32
N SER A 91 -3.03 3.50 -12.08
CA SER A 91 -3.22 2.69 -10.88
C SER A 91 -3.92 1.37 -11.20
N ILE A 92 -3.53 0.30 -10.49
CA ILE A 92 -4.08 -1.04 -10.65
C ILE A 92 -4.26 -1.66 -9.27
N THR A 93 -5.46 -2.16 -9.00
CA THR A 93 -5.77 -3.01 -7.84
C THR A 93 -6.22 -4.36 -8.34
N THR A 94 -5.63 -5.42 -7.82
CA THR A 94 -6.02 -6.80 -8.12
C THR A 94 -6.12 -7.64 -6.87
N ALA A 95 -7.11 -8.53 -6.81
CA ALA A 95 -7.28 -9.43 -5.69
C ALA A 95 -8.08 -10.66 -6.09
N ARG A 96 -8.00 -11.74 -5.30
CA ARG A 96 -8.93 -12.88 -5.43
C ARG A 96 -10.40 -12.46 -5.31
N SER A 97 -10.67 -11.45 -4.49
CA SER A 97 -11.98 -10.84 -4.29
C SER A 97 -11.77 -9.38 -3.91
N LEU A 98 -12.25 -8.46 -4.76
CA LEU A 98 -12.17 -7.03 -4.49
C LEU A 98 -13.00 -6.64 -3.26
N ASP A 99 -14.15 -7.28 -3.05
CA ASP A 99 -14.95 -7.09 -1.83
C ASP A 99 -14.15 -7.44 -0.56
N ALA A 100 -13.41 -8.54 -0.57
CA ALA A 100 -12.53 -8.90 0.54
C ALA A 100 -11.27 -8.01 0.62
N TRP A 101 -10.85 -7.41 -0.51
CA TRP A 101 -9.76 -6.46 -0.58
C TRP A 101 -10.09 -5.17 0.17
N TYR A 102 -11.20 -4.54 -0.19
CA TYR A 102 -11.68 -3.27 0.38
C TYR A 102 -12.49 -3.44 1.67
N GLY A 103 -12.87 -4.67 2.03
CA GLY A 103 -13.55 -4.99 3.27
C GLY A 103 -12.75 -4.57 4.51
N PRO A 104 -13.42 -4.48 5.68
CA PRO A 104 -12.78 -4.04 6.92
C PRO A 104 -11.59 -4.94 7.31
N ALA A 105 -10.66 -4.38 8.08
CA ALA A 105 -9.44 -5.06 8.57
C ALA A 105 -9.74 -6.41 9.27
N SER A 106 -10.88 -6.51 9.94
CA SER A 106 -11.35 -7.72 10.62
C SER A 106 -11.70 -8.87 9.68
N ASP A 107 -12.05 -8.55 8.43
CA ASP A 107 -12.58 -9.49 7.44
C ASP A 107 -11.68 -9.59 6.20
N SER A 108 -10.50 -8.96 6.19
CA SER A 108 -9.60 -8.90 5.05
C SER A 108 -8.93 -10.24 4.78
N LYS A 109 -9.72 -11.15 4.20
CA LYS A 109 -9.35 -12.52 3.83
C LYS A 109 -8.92 -12.62 2.36
N GLY A 110 -8.78 -11.49 1.68
CA GLY A 110 -8.38 -11.46 0.27
C GLY A 110 -6.90 -11.19 0.11
N SER A 111 -6.16 -12.14 -0.50
CA SER A 111 -4.85 -11.87 -1.10
C SER A 111 -5.02 -10.95 -2.32
N GLY A 112 -4.09 -10.02 -2.50
CA GLY A 112 -4.18 -9.00 -3.56
C GLY A 112 -2.96 -8.09 -3.62
N ALA A 113 -2.95 -7.17 -4.59
CA ALA A 113 -1.96 -6.13 -4.79
C ALA A 113 -2.62 -4.83 -5.24
N TYR A 114 -2.07 -3.71 -4.80
CA TYR A 114 -2.40 -2.37 -5.25
C TYR A 114 -1.10 -1.64 -5.59
N MET A 115 -1.03 -1.05 -6.77
CA MET A 115 0.15 -0.31 -7.22
C MET A 115 -0.24 0.89 -8.07
N VAL A 116 0.61 1.90 -8.05
CA VAL A 116 0.44 3.14 -8.82
C VAL A 116 1.75 3.55 -9.46
N ALA A 117 1.67 4.24 -10.59
CA ALA A 117 2.79 4.94 -11.21
C ALA A 117 2.58 6.45 -11.08
N SER A 118 3.62 7.17 -10.63
CA SER A 118 3.53 8.62 -10.45
C SER A 118 4.87 9.33 -10.64
N GLU A 119 4.86 10.41 -11.42
CA GLU A 119 5.98 11.37 -11.49
C GLU A 119 6.07 12.21 -10.20
N THR A 120 4.92 12.61 -9.66
CA THR A 120 4.84 13.42 -8.45
C THR A 120 5.42 12.71 -7.22
N LEU A 121 5.08 11.42 -7.02
CA LEU A 121 5.67 10.63 -5.94
C LEU A 121 7.18 10.44 -6.13
N ALA A 122 7.63 10.24 -7.36
CA ALA A 122 9.05 10.06 -7.68
C ALA A 122 9.90 11.28 -7.32
N ASN A 123 9.34 12.48 -7.53
CA ASN A 123 9.98 13.77 -7.27
C ASN A 123 9.92 14.20 -5.80
N GLN A 124 8.90 13.76 -5.06
CA GLN A 124 8.69 14.18 -3.67
C GLN A 124 9.32 13.22 -2.65
N TYR A 125 9.41 11.93 -2.98
CA TYR A 125 9.79 10.89 -2.01
C TYR A 125 10.88 9.97 -2.55
N THR A 126 11.76 9.56 -1.65
CA THR A 126 12.72 8.47 -1.87
C THR A 126 12.04 7.10 -1.77
N ASP A 127 12.68 6.04 -2.28
CA ASP A 127 12.12 4.68 -2.21
C ASP A 127 11.93 4.22 -0.75
N ASP A 128 12.86 4.60 0.14
CA ASP A 128 12.74 4.28 1.56
C ASP A 128 11.56 5.04 2.22
N GLU A 129 11.32 6.31 1.85
CA GLU A 129 10.14 7.04 2.34
C GLU A 129 8.84 6.41 1.83
N LEU A 130 8.79 5.99 0.57
CA LEU A 130 7.62 5.31 0.00
C LEU A 130 7.35 3.96 0.67
N ILE A 131 8.40 3.23 1.07
CA ILE A 131 8.28 1.90 1.70
C ILE A 131 7.93 1.98 3.19
N TYR A 132 8.53 2.93 3.92
CA TYR A 132 8.44 2.98 5.39
C TYR A 132 7.52 4.08 5.93
N SER A 133 7.06 5.01 5.09
CA SER A 133 6.23 6.15 5.49
C SER A 133 4.88 6.15 4.75
N LEU A 134 4.12 7.25 4.86
CA LEU A 134 2.86 7.47 4.14
C LEU A 134 1.83 6.35 4.42
N LEU A 135 1.36 5.63 3.40
CA LEU A 135 0.43 4.51 3.53
C LEU A 135 0.95 3.38 4.44
N HIS A 136 2.26 3.32 4.67
CA HIS A 136 2.91 2.22 5.37
C HIS A 136 3.50 2.61 6.72
N GLN A 137 3.26 3.85 7.20
CA GLN A 137 3.83 4.36 8.46
C GLN A 137 3.53 3.46 9.68
N LYS A 138 2.35 2.82 9.72
CA LYS A 138 1.94 1.96 10.85
C LYS A 138 2.45 0.51 10.73
N LYS A 139 3.18 0.15 9.68
CA LYS A 139 3.68 -1.22 9.49
C LYS A 139 4.76 -1.57 10.52
N GLN A 140 5.67 -0.64 10.81
CA GLN A 140 6.73 -0.85 11.80
C GLN A 140 6.21 -1.15 13.21
N THR A 141 5.04 -0.61 13.57
CA THR A 141 4.45 -0.84 14.91
C THR A 141 3.54 -2.04 14.96
N ASN A 142 2.97 -2.45 13.82
CA ASN A 142 1.90 -3.44 13.77
C ASN A 142 2.33 -4.76 13.17
N CYS A 143 3.53 -4.84 12.59
CA CYS A 143 4.03 -6.01 11.89
C CYS A 143 5.46 -6.32 12.31
N THR A 144 5.88 -7.57 12.11
CA THR A 144 7.27 -7.98 12.25
C THR A 144 7.99 -7.70 10.93
N ALA A 145 9.11 -6.96 10.97
CA ALA A 145 9.89 -6.71 9.76
C ALA A 145 10.49 -8.03 9.23
N GLY A 146 10.23 -8.30 7.95
CA GLY A 146 10.81 -9.42 7.21
C GLY A 146 12.04 -9.02 6.41
N PRO A 147 12.47 -9.86 5.44
CA PRO A 147 13.59 -9.53 4.58
C PRO A 147 13.29 -8.31 3.70
N SER A 148 14.34 -7.55 3.42
CA SER A 148 14.36 -6.53 2.37
C SER A 148 15.14 -7.08 1.17
N GLN A 149 14.63 -6.85 -0.04
CA GLN A 149 15.28 -7.26 -1.28
C GLN A 149 15.36 -6.07 -2.22
N GLU A 150 16.46 -5.97 -2.96
CA GLU A 150 16.60 -4.99 -4.03
C GLU A 150 15.87 -5.51 -5.28
N ILE A 151 15.13 -4.63 -5.96
CA ILE A 151 14.58 -4.89 -7.28
C ILE A 151 15.66 -4.47 -8.28
N ASP A 152 16.21 -5.44 -9.01
CA ASP A 152 17.21 -5.23 -10.07
C ASP A 152 16.69 -5.84 -11.37
N HIS A 153 15.71 -5.17 -11.97
CA HIS A 153 15.04 -5.61 -13.19
C HIS A 153 15.05 -4.48 -14.23
N PRO A 154 16.05 -4.43 -15.14
CA PRO A 154 16.17 -3.36 -16.12
C PRO A 154 14.87 -3.12 -16.92
N PRO A 155 14.43 -1.87 -17.10
CA PRO A 155 15.15 -0.61 -16.77
C PRO A 155 15.00 -0.15 -15.31
N TYR A 156 14.32 -0.91 -14.46
CA TYR A 156 13.94 -0.53 -13.10
C TYR A 156 14.97 -0.94 -12.06
N SER A 157 15.12 -0.08 -11.06
CA SER A 157 15.82 -0.36 -9.80
C SER A 157 14.96 0.09 -8.63
N GLY A 158 14.98 -0.63 -7.53
CA GLY A 158 14.13 -0.31 -6.38
C GLY A 158 14.31 -1.26 -5.22
N LYS A 159 13.32 -1.31 -4.34
CA LYS A 159 13.31 -2.20 -3.17
C LYS A 159 11.94 -2.77 -2.91
N VAL A 160 11.92 -3.94 -2.29
CA VAL A 160 10.76 -4.54 -1.65
C VAL A 160 11.08 -4.83 -0.19
N GLN A 161 10.14 -4.51 0.70
CA GLN A 161 10.18 -4.85 2.12
C GLN A 161 9.01 -5.76 2.45
N THR A 162 9.32 -6.93 3.00
CA THR A 162 8.31 -7.86 3.51
C THR A 162 7.98 -7.53 4.97
N TRP A 163 6.70 -7.59 5.34
CA TRP A 163 6.22 -7.43 6.71
C TRP A 163 5.37 -8.63 7.08
N PHE A 164 5.75 -9.34 8.13
CA PHE A 164 5.09 -10.55 8.59
C PHE A 164 4.12 -10.27 9.73
N ASP A 165 3.13 -11.16 9.87
CA ASP A 165 2.20 -11.24 11.00
C ASP A 165 1.61 -9.89 11.43
N CYS A 166 1.14 -9.12 10.45
CA CYS A 166 0.57 -7.81 10.72
C CYS A 166 -0.71 -7.92 11.59
N ASN A 167 -0.67 -7.31 12.76
CA ASN A 167 -1.69 -7.35 13.82
C ASN A 167 -1.94 -8.75 14.42
N GLY A 168 -0.99 -9.69 14.32
CA GLY A 168 -1.17 -11.05 14.85
C GLY A 168 -2.14 -11.90 14.04
N LEU A 169 -2.43 -11.51 12.80
CA LEU A 169 -3.39 -12.18 11.92
C LEU A 169 -2.75 -13.20 10.97
N GLY A 170 -1.41 -13.36 11.00
CA GLY A 170 -0.67 -14.17 10.05
C GLY A 170 -0.75 -13.66 8.60
N THR A 171 -1.05 -12.37 8.42
CA THR A 171 -1.07 -11.73 7.09
C THR A 171 0.27 -11.10 6.81
N ASP A 172 0.83 -11.46 5.66
CA ASP A 172 2.10 -10.94 5.17
C ASP A 172 1.85 -9.82 4.16
N TYR A 173 2.67 -8.78 4.20
CA TYR A 173 2.62 -7.66 3.27
C TYR A 173 3.96 -7.51 2.55
N TYR A 174 3.90 -7.15 1.28
CA TYR A 174 5.05 -6.86 0.42
C TYR A 174 4.89 -5.43 -0.05
N VAL A 175 5.73 -4.52 0.44
CA VAL A 175 5.70 -3.11 0.08
C VAL A 175 6.89 -2.84 -0.82
N PHE A 176 6.66 -2.26 -1.99
CA PHE A 176 7.73 -2.03 -2.96
C PHE A 176 7.67 -0.63 -3.57
N ALA A 177 8.84 -0.14 -3.96
CA ALA A 177 9.02 1.06 -4.75
C ALA A 177 10.15 0.82 -5.75
N ALA A 178 9.89 1.12 -7.02
CA ALA A 178 10.86 0.94 -8.10
C ALA A 178 10.73 2.04 -9.14
N ALA A 179 11.85 2.47 -9.70
CA ALA A 179 11.90 3.53 -10.70
C ALA A 179 12.88 3.19 -11.81
N PRO A 180 12.62 3.63 -13.06
CA PRO A 180 13.61 3.50 -14.12
C PRO A 180 14.81 4.43 -13.88
N GLU A 181 15.90 4.20 -14.62
CA GLU A 181 17.05 5.11 -14.60
C GLU A 181 16.64 6.57 -14.82
N GLY A 182 17.17 7.47 -14.00
CA GLY A 182 16.79 8.89 -14.02
C GLY A 182 15.50 9.23 -13.28
N ARG A 183 14.78 8.22 -12.76
CA ARG A 183 13.63 8.39 -11.85
C ARG A 183 12.55 9.33 -12.39
N ALA A 184 12.29 9.26 -13.71
CA ALA A 184 11.26 10.08 -14.36
C ALA A 184 9.85 9.81 -13.80
N CYS A 185 9.63 8.61 -13.27
CA CYS A 185 8.48 8.25 -12.46
C CYS A 185 8.86 7.15 -11.46
N VAL A 186 7.95 6.78 -10.57
CA VAL A 186 8.10 5.66 -9.64
C VAL A 186 6.85 4.78 -9.71
N VAL A 187 7.03 3.47 -9.67
CA VAL A 187 5.98 2.50 -9.38
C VAL A 187 6.08 2.17 -7.90
N VAL A 188 5.01 2.42 -7.16
CA VAL A 188 4.93 2.10 -5.73
C VAL A 188 3.68 1.29 -5.47
N GLY A 189 3.79 0.28 -4.62
CA GLY A 189 2.67 -0.60 -4.34
C GLY A 189 2.82 -1.42 -3.08
N GLY A 190 1.71 -2.05 -2.72
CA GLY A 190 1.62 -2.99 -1.62
C GLY A 190 0.83 -4.21 -2.06
N ALA A 191 1.37 -5.39 -1.80
CA ALA A 191 0.65 -6.65 -1.90
C ALA A 191 0.46 -7.27 -0.53
N ARG A 192 -0.56 -8.11 -0.38
CA ARG A 192 -0.83 -8.84 0.85
C ARG A 192 -1.21 -10.29 0.57
N VAL A 193 -0.73 -11.19 1.41
CA VAL A 193 -1.05 -12.62 1.40
C VAL A 193 -1.62 -12.97 2.76
N VAL A 194 -2.86 -13.45 2.78
CA VAL A 194 -3.56 -13.72 4.04
C VAL A 194 -3.16 -15.06 4.64
N ALA A 195 -3.31 -15.22 5.95
CA ALA A 195 -3.07 -16.48 6.63
C ALA A 195 -3.85 -17.64 5.99
N GLY A 196 -3.17 -18.75 5.74
CA GLY A 196 -3.78 -19.93 5.11
C GLY A 196 -4.03 -19.81 3.61
N ALA A 197 -3.58 -18.72 2.97
CA ALA A 197 -3.52 -18.65 1.51
C ALA A 197 -2.67 -19.80 0.95
N SER A 198 -3.03 -20.27 -0.25
CA SER A 198 -2.23 -21.27 -0.95
C SER A 198 -0.89 -20.68 -1.38
N GLY A 199 0.17 -21.50 -1.51
CA GLY A 199 1.44 -21.05 -2.10
C GLY A 199 1.29 -20.36 -3.47
N ALA A 200 0.24 -20.70 -4.23
CA ALA A 200 -0.09 -20.00 -5.48
C ALA A 200 -0.42 -18.50 -5.33
N ASP A 201 -0.85 -18.04 -4.15
CA ASP A 201 -1.07 -16.60 -3.90
C ASP A 201 0.23 -15.88 -3.63
N GLN A 202 1.17 -16.54 -2.94
CA GLN A 202 2.51 -16.01 -2.75
C GLN A 202 3.22 -15.93 -4.10
N ASP A 203 3.22 -17.01 -4.89
CA ASP A 203 3.79 -17.04 -6.24
C ASP A 203 3.17 -15.94 -7.14
N ALA A 204 1.87 -15.68 -6.98
CA ALA A 204 1.18 -14.63 -7.73
C ALA A 204 1.63 -13.23 -7.32
N VAL A 205 1.76 -12.96 -6.01
CA VAL A 205 2.24 -11.66 -5.51
C VAL A 205 3.67 -11.40 -5.95
N GLU A 206 4.56 -12.40 -5.84
CA GLU A 206 5.94 -12.29 -6.31
C GLU A 206 5.97 -11.98 -7.81
N HIS A 207 5.20 -12.72 -8.61
CA HIS A 207 5.09 -12.48 -10.06
C HIS A 207 4.54 -11.08 -10.39
N ILE A 208 3.58 -10.57 -9.63
CA ILE A 208 3.04 -9.22 -9.81
C ILE A 208 4.10 -8.15 -9.57
N VAL A 209 4.93 -8.31 -8.52
CA VAL A 209 6.04 -7.39 -8.23
C VAL A 209 7.11 -7.44 -9.32
N ASP A 210 7.32 -8.59 -9.96
CA ASP A 210 8.35 -8.77 -10.99
C ASP A 210 7.90 -8.42 -12.42
N SER A 211 6.58 -8.33 -12.67
CA SER A 211 6.01 -8.23 -14.02
C SER A 211 5.41 -6.87 -14.38
N PHE A 212 5.50 -5.87 -13.50
CA PHE A 212 5.01 -4.54 -13.84
C PHE A 212 5.88 -3.90 -14.93
N GLU A 213 5.23 -3.20 -15.84
CA GLU A 213 5.86 -2.35 -16.83
C GLU A 213 5.24 -0.95 -16.75
N VAL A 214 6.09 0.08 -16.79
CA VAL A 214 5.67 1.47 -16.80
C VAL A 214 6.31 2.26 -17.93
N ASP A 215 5.51 3.00 -18.67
CA ASP A 215 5.95 4.03 -19.61
C ASP A 215 5.78 5.41 -18.98
N CYS A 216 6.84 5.89 -18.29
CA CYS A 216 6.82 7.20 -17.65
C CYS A 216 6.55 8.35 -18.64
N GLY A 217 6.85 8.19 -19.93
CA GLY A 217 6.62 9.21 -20.95
C GLY A 217 5.15 9.34 -21.36
N SER A 218 4.35 8.31 -21.08
CA SER A 218 2.92 8.24 -21.38
C SER A 218 2.04 8.46 -20.16
N LEU A 219 2.61 8.78 -18.98
CA LEU A 219 1.84 9.08 -17.80
C LEU A 219 0.87 10.25 -18.05
N PRO A 220 -0.39 10.13 -17.62
CA PRO A 220 -1.36 11.20 -17.77
C PRO A 220 -0.91 12.42 -16.95
N PRO A 221 -1.17 13.64 -17.44
CA PRO A 221 -0.83 14.84 -16.68
C PRO A 221 -1.61 14.86 -15.36
N SER A 222 -0.91 15.17 -14.29
CA SER A 222 -1.47 15.31 -12.95
C SER A 222 -2.65 16.29 -12.94
N ALA A 223 -3.83 15.78 -12.57
CA ALA A 223 -4.99 16.60 -12.26
C ALA A 223 -4.93 16.91 -10.75
N PRO A 224 -4.89 18.19 -10.34
CA PRO A 224 -4.99 18.54 -8.93
C PRO A 224 -6.21 17.85 -8.32
N LEU A 225 -6.09 17.31 -7.10
CA LEU A 225 -7.29 16.96 -6.34
C LEU A 225 -8.10 18.24 -6.30
N GLU A 226 -9.28 18.27 -6.95
CA GLU A 226 -10.21 19.37 -6.78
C GLU A 226 -10.50 19.38 -5.29
N SER A 227 -9.79 20.28 -4.59
CA SER A 227 -10.08 20.57 -3.20
C SER A 227 -11.56 20.83 -3.22
N GLU A 228 -12.33 20.16 -2.38
CA GLU A 228 -13.73 20.50 -2.15
C GLU A 228 -13.76 21.94 -1.58
N ALA A 229 -13.49 22.90 -2.46
CA ALA A 229 -13.60 24.31 -2.26
C ALA A 229 -15.10 24.50 -2.29
N THR A 230 -15.70 24.20 -1.13
CA THR A 230 -16.77 24.89 -0.44
C THR A 230 -17.38 25.99 -1.30
N ASN A 231 -17.99 25.62 -2.42
CA ASN A 231 -18.77 26.51 -3.25
C ASN A 231 -20.16 26.56 -2.60
N SER A 232 -20.19 27.17 -1.40
CA SER A 232 -21.32 27.96 -0.93
C SER A 232 -21.45 29.21 -1.82
N ALA A 233 -21.65 28.99 -3.11
CA ALA A 233 -22.03 30.02 -4.05
C ALA A 233 -23.52 29.82 -4.33
N SER A 234 -24.31 30.49 -3.50
CA SER A 234 -25.74 30.74 -3.66
C SER A 234 -26.07 31.15 -5.11
N ALA A 235 -26.47 30.20 -5.95
CA ALA A 235 -27.00 30.46 -7.27
C ALA A 235 -28.52 30.25 -7.25
N SER A 236 -29.25 31.33 -7.00
CA SER A 236 -30.69 31.40 -7.26
C SER A 236 -30.94 31.26 -8.75
N ALA A 237 -31.34 30.07 -9.20
CA ALA A 237 -31.92 29.85 -10.52
C ALA A 237 -33.30 29.23 -10.35
N SER A 238 -34.31 30.10 -10.49
CA SER A 238 -35.72 29.75 -10.48
C SER A 238 -36.05 28.94 -11.74
N SER A 239 -36.37 27.65 -11.56
CA SER A 239 -37.09 26.86 -12.56
C SER A 239 -38.02 25.85 -11.86
N THR A 240 -39.28 25.89 -12.28
CA THR A 240 -40.47 25.19 -11.75
C THR A 240 -40.36 23.65 -11.81
N PRO A 241 -40.98 22.92 -10.85
CA PRO A 241 -40.69 21.51 -10.60
C PRO A 241 -41.58 20.54 -11.42
N SER A 242 -41.00 19.37 -11.70
CA SER A 242 -41.69 18.12 -12.02
C SER A 242 -41.72 17.28 -10.74
N ALA A 243 -42.86 16.67 -10.42
CA ALA A 243 -43.19 16.08 -9.12
C ALA A 243 -42.12 15.11 -8.58
N SER A 244 -41.38 15.61 -7.58
CA SER A 244 -40.55 14.87 -6.64
C SER A 244 -41.39 14.68 -5.35
N PRO A 245 -41.25 13.57 -4.60
CA PRO A 245 -41.90 13.43 -3.30
C PRO A 245 -41.54 14.62 -2.41
N GLU A 246 -42.54 15.19 -1.76
CA GLU A 246 -42.35 16.32 -0.85
C GLU A 246 -41.36 15.93 0.25
N PRO A 247 -40.26 16.67 0.46
CA PRO A 247 -39.38 16.45 1.59
C PRO A 247 -40.20 16.70 2.87
N SER A 248 -40.15 15.78 3.83
CA SER A 248 -40.75 15.98 5.13
C SER A 248 -40.17 17.25 5.76
N ASP A 249 -41.01 18.24 6.07
CA ASP A 249 -40.65 19.52 6.71
C ASP A 249 -40.30 19.37 8.21
N LEU A 250 -39.84 18.20 8.64
CA LEU A 250 -39.49 17.97 10.04
C LEU A 250 -38.15 18.64 10.34
N SER A 251 -38.17 19.58 11.28
CA SER A 251 -36.94 20.16 11.80
C SER A 251 -36.16 19.13 12.62
N CYS A 252 -34.83 19.27 12.72
CA CYS A 252 -34.03 18.37 13.56
C CYS A 252 -34.45 18.39 15.05
N GLU A 253 -35.01 19.51 15.52
CA GLU A 253 -35.59 19.60 16.87
C GLU A 253 -36.86 18.75 17.01
N GLU A 254 -37.69 18.64 15.97
CA GLU A 254 -38.86 17.75 15.96
C GLU A 254 -38.47 16.28 15.84
N ILE A 255 -37.46 15.96 15.03
CA ILE A 255 -36.91 14.58 14.92
C ILE A 255 -36.33 14.14 16.27
N GLN A 256 -35.62 15.03 16.96
CA GLN A 256 -35.08 14.73 18.29
C GLN A 256 -36.17 14.68 19.36
N ALA A 257 -37.24 15.47 19.24
CA ALA A 257 -38.40 15.36 20.13
C ALA A 257 -39.16 14.03 19.93
N ILE A 258 -39.27 13.56 18.68
CA ILE A 258 -39.83 12.26 18.32
C ILE A 258 -39.03 11.14 18.98
N LEU A 259 -37.70 11.12 18.80
CA LEU A 259 -36.81 10.12 19.41
C LEU A 259 -36.89 10.10 20.95
N ASN A 260 -37.11 11.26 21.58
CA ASN A 260 -37.20 11.36 23.04
C ASN A 260 -38.61 11.14 23.61
N SER A 261 -39.64 10.92 22.77
CA SER A 261 -41.02 10.79 23.23
C SER A 261 -41.60 9.40 22.96
N GLU A 262 -42.11 8.75 24.01
CA GLU A 262 -42.91 7.50 23.90
C GLU A 262 -44.34 7.79 23.39
N ALA A 263 -44.49 8.55 22.30
CA ALA A 263 -45.80 8.82 21.71
C ALA A 263 -46.20 7.69 20.74
N PRO A 264 -47.28 6.94 20.99
CA PRO A 264 -47.73 5.90 20.07
C PRO A 264 -48.39 6.52 18.82
N GLY A 265 -47.82 6.28 17.65
CA GLY A 265 -48.50 6.51 16.37
C GLY A 265 -47.78 7.32 15.30
N ILE A 266 -46.46 7.48 15.37
CA ILE A 266 -45.67 8.15 14.33
C ILE A 266 -45.10 7.11 13.35
N GLU A 267 -45.20 7.43 12.05
CA GLU A 267 -44.59 6.65 10.97
C GLU A 267 -43.06 6.66 11.16
N ALA A 268 -42.41 5.53 10.87
CA ALA A 268 -40.98 5.35 11.13
C ALA A 268 -40.15 6.42 10.39
N LEU A 269 -39.24 7.08 11.10
CA LEU A 269 -38.27 8.01 10.53
C LEU A 269 -37.43 7.28 9.48
N THR A 270 -37.22 7.91 8.32
CA THR A 270 -36.37 7.35 7.28
C THR A 270 -34.88 7.56 7.62
N PRO A 271 -33.97 6.67 7.14
CA PRO A 271 -32.53 6.85 7.33
C PRO A 271 -32.02 8.20 6.80
N GLU A 272 -32.65 8.72 5.75
CA GLU A 272 -32.30 9.99 5.11
C GLU A 272 -32.61 11.20 6.02
N GLU A 273 -33.71 11.16 6.78
CA GLU A 273 -34.06 12.20 7.77
C GLU A 273 -33.10 12.20 8.97
N LEU A 274 -32.60 11.04 9.37
CA LEU A 274 -31.62 10.91 10.45
C LEU A 274 -30.24 11.42 10.02
N LEU A 275 -29.77 11.05 8.82
CA LEU A 275 -28.53 11.56 8.25
C LEU A 275 -28.57 13.08 8.07
N ALA A 276 -29.70 13.63 7.63
CA ALA A 276 -29.88 15.07 7.45
C ALA A 276 -29.70 15.86 8.76
N CYS A 277 -29.92 15.23 9.92
CA CYS A 277 -29.71 15.81 11.24
C CYS A 277 -28.38 15.42 11.90
N GLY A 278 -27.46 14.79 11.16
CA GLY A 278 -26.16 14.38 11.67
C GLY A 278 -26.22 13.22 12.66
N LEU A 279 -27.33 12.47 12.69
CA LEU A 279 -27.47 11.27 13.50
C LEU A 279 -27.04 10.07 12.65
N SER A 280 -26.07 9.30 13.15
CA SER A 280 -25.70 8.05 12.50
C SER A 280 -26.85 7.06 12.63
N PRO A 281 -27.30 6.39 11.55
CA PRO A 281 -28.30 5.32 11.60
C PRO A 281 -27.95 4.20 12.57
N GLU A 282 -26.65 4.03 12.87
CA GLU A 282 -26.12 3.01 13.77
C GLU A 282 -26.36 3.32 15.26
N ALA A 283 -26.81 4.52 15.60
CA ALA A 283 -27.13 4.92 16.98
C ALA A 283 -28.53 4.49 17.44
N ILE A 284 -29.36 3.93 16.56
CA ILE A 284 -30.69 3.41 16.90
C ILE A 284 -30.54 1.94 17.29
N ASP A 285 -30.91 1.61 18.53
CA ASP A 285 -30.96 0.22 18.98
C ASP A 285 -31.99 -0.54 18.11
N PRO A 286 -31.57 -1.55 17.33
CA PRO A 286 -32.48 -2.30 16.44
C PRO A 286 -33.59 -3.05 17.20
N CYS A 287 -33.53 -3.08 18.54
CA CYS A 287 -34.52 -3.70 19.40
C CYS A 287 -35.48 -2.73 20.07
N GLU A 288 -35.30 -1.42 19.95
CA GLU A 288 -36.20 -0.45 20.56
C GLU A 288 -37.55 -0.42 19.81
N GLY A 289 -38.58 -1.04 20.41
CA GLY A 289 -39.94 -1.12 19.86
C GLY A 289 -40.32 -2.44 19.20
N ASN A 290 -39.41 -3.42 19.10
CA ASN A 290 -39.72 -4.75 18.58
C ASN A 290 -40.29 -5.66 19.70
N PRO A 291 -41.52 -6.19 19.61
CA PRO A 291 -42.08 -7.08 20.63
C PRO A 291 -41.47 -8.48 20.66
N ASP A 292 -40.45 -8.77 19.85
CA ASP A 292 -39.75 -10.05 19.82
C ASP A 292 -38.83 -10.20 21.06
N PRO A 293 -39.12 -11.16 21.97
CA PRO A 293 -38.35 -11.36 23.19
C PRO A 293 -36.90 -11.82 22.95
N ASN A 294 -36.53 -12.20 21.73
CA ASN A 294 -35.19 -12.69 21.41
C ASN A 294 -34.25 -11.63 20.82
N CYS A 295 -34.68 -10.37 20.73
CA CYS A 295 -33.90 -9.32 20.06
C CYS A 295 -32.55 -9.02 20.78
N GLY A 296 -32.42 -9.32 22.08
CA GLY A 296 -31.21 -9.02 22.87
C GLY A 296 -30.20 -10.16 23.07
N GLU A 297 -30.47 -11.40 22.66
CA GLU A 297 -29.64 -12.55 23.09
C GLU A 297 -28.33 -12.74 22.33
N ASN A 298 -28.05 -11.96 21.26
CA ASN A 298 -26.83 -12.11 20.44
C ASN A 298 -26.03 -10.81 20.22
N LEU A 299 -26.32 -9.72 20.94
CA LEU A 299 -25.52 -8.49 20.84
C LEU A 299 -24.35 -8.53 21.86
N PRO A 300 -23.13 -8.15 21.46
CA PRO A 300 -21.99 -8.10 22.37
C PRO A 300 -22.27 -7.12 23.52
N GLU A 301 -22.14 -7.59 24.76
CA GLU A 301 -22.32 -6.76 25.95
C GLU A 301 -21.36 -5.53 25.89
N GLY A 302 -21.91 -4.33 25.66
CA GLY A 302 -21.18 -3.06 25.82
C GLY A 302 -21.13 -2.09 24.63
N SER A 303 -21.80 -2.34 23.50
CA SER A 303 -21.59 -1.54 22.27
C SER A 303 -22.50 -0.32 22.04
N TYR A 304 -23.42 0.02 22.95
CA TYR A 304 -24.28 1.21 22.78
C TYR A 304 -24.09 2.21 23.93
N PRO A 305 -23.77 3.49 23.66
CA PRO A 305 -23.71 4.51 24.70
C PRO A 305 -25.12 4.79 25.24
N SER A 306 -25.33 4.49 26.51
CA SER A 306 -26.56 4.88 27.21
C SER A 306 -26.62 6.41 27.34
N ILE A 307 -27.73 7.04 26.94
CA ILE A 307 -27.98 8.49 27.05
C ILE A 307 -28.03 9.00 28.52
N ASN A 308 -28.04 8.09 29.49
CA ASN A 308 -27.92 8.41 30.91
C ASN A 308 -26.48 8.19 31.39
N GLY A 309 -25.66 9.24 31.35
CA GLY A 309 -24.23 9.19 31.68
C GLY A 309 -23.93 8.78 33.13
N PRO A 310 -22.78 8.10 33.39
CA PRO A 310 -22.34 7.81 34.75
C PRO A 310 -21.58 8.99 35.38
N GLU A 311 -21.75 9.09 36.70
CA GLU A 311 -21.16 10.10 37.57
C GLU A 311 -19.62 10.08 37.58
N SER A 312 -19.08 11.28 37.76
CA SER A 312 -17.67 11.66 37.84
C SER A 312 -16.88 10.86 38.90
N PRO A 313 -15.70 10.29 38.58
CA PRO A 313 -14.78 9.83 39.61
C PRO A 313 -13.79 10.93 40.06
N GLU A 314 -13.64 11.03 41.38
CA GLU A 314 -12.69 11.90 42.10
C GLU A 314 -11.20 11.51 41.90
N PRO A 315 -10.25 12.44 42.15
CA PRO A 315 -8.85 12.26 41.79
C PRO A 315 -7.96 11.74 42.94
N SER A 316 -6.80 11.20 42.53
CA SER A 316 -5.48 11.23 43.19
C SER A 316 -4.98 9.94 43.87
N SER A 317 -3.82 9.44 43.42
CA SER A 317 -2.56 9.47 44.19
C SER A 317 -1.39 8.73 43.49
N PRO A 318 -0.12 9.02 43.89
CA PRO A 318 1.02 9.03 42.97
C PRO A 318 1.95 7.80 43.02
N GLU A 319 2.83 7.78 42.02
CA GLU A 319 3.98 6.91 41.75
C GLU A 319 4.85 6.48 42.95
N PRO A 320 5.56 5.35 42.79
CA PRO A 320 6.94 5.26 43.26
C PRO A 320 7.94 4.91 42.15
N SER A 321 9.01 5.70 42.10
CA SER A 321 10.24 5.52 41.31
C SER A 321 11.11 4.38 41.87
N SER A 322 11.82 3.64 40.99
CA SER A 322 13.04 2.87 41.33
C SER A 322 13.72 2.22 40.09
N PRO A 323 15.00 1.82 40.16
CA PRO A 323 16.06 2.44 39.35
C PRO A 323 16.73 1.54 38.30
N GLU A 324 17.50 2.18 37.40
CA GLU A 324 18.48 1.60 36.47
C GLU A 324 19.53 0.69 37.15
N PRO A 325 19.92 -0.42 36.50
CA PRO A 325 21.23 -1.01 36.67
C PRO A 325 22.12 -0.88 35.42
N SER A 326 23.39 -0.66 35.69
CA SER A 326 24.48 -0.37 34.76
C SER A 326 25.04 -1.59 34.04
N SER A 327 25.49 -1.39 32.79
CA SER A 327 26.25 -2.34 31.96
C SER A 327 27.65 -2.66 32.50
N PRO A 328 28.16 -3.87 32.23
CA PRO A 328 29.59 -4.11 32.07
C PRO A 328 29.97 -4.55 30.63
N GLU A 329 31.06 -3.99 30.11
CA GLU A 329 31.77 -4.46 28.90
C GLU A 329 32.46 -5.82 29.14
N PRO A 330 32.44 -6.74 28.15
CA PRO A 330 33.45 -7.80 28.05
C PRO A 330 34.37 -7.65 26.82
N SER A 331 35.55 -8.22 26.99
CA SER A 331 36.72 -8.12 26.11
C SER A 331 36.70 -9.16 24.99
N SER A 332 37.18 -8.79 23.80
CA SER A 332 37.29 -9.68 22.62
C SER A 332 38.42 -10.73 22.75
N PRO A 333 38.16 -12.01 22.43
CA PRO A 333 39.20 -12.99 22.11
C PRO A 333 39.38 -13.23 20.60
N ASP A 334 40.62 -13.59 20.21
CA ASP A 334 41.12 -13.88 18.86
C ASP A 334 40.42 -15.08 18.16
N PRO A 335 40.18 -15.03 16.83
CA PRO A 335 39.53 -16.12 16.09
C PRO A 335 40.51 -17.26 15.74
N SER A 336 40.17 -18.47 16.16
CA SER A 336 40.81 -19.73 15.72
C SER A 336 39.86 -20.56 14.87
N SER A 337 40.27 -20.77 13.61
CA SER A 337 39.92 -21.85 12.65
C SER A 337 38.46 -22.31 12.46
N PRO A 338 37.91 -22.31 11.23
CA PRO A 338 36.53 -22.73 10.98
C PRO A 338 36.33 -24.25 11.07
N PRO A 339 35.26 -24.73 11.75
CA PRO A 339 34.88 -26.14 11.76
C PRO A 339 34.14 -26.58 10.49
N SER A 340 34.16 -27.90 10.28
CA SER A 340 33.71 -28.61 9.09
C SER A 340 32.18 -28.64 8.99
N ALA A 341 31.63 -28.25 7.83
CA ALA A 341 30.20 -28.15 7.57
C ALA A 341 29.47 -29.51 7.57
N GLY A 342 28.38 -29.62 8.32
CA GLY A 342 27.31 -30.60 8.07
C GLY A 342 26.75 -31.39 9.25
N GLY A 343 27.11 -31.10 10.50
CA GLY A 343 26.51 -31.71 11.69
C GLY A 343 25.65 -30.72 12.47
N ASP A 344 24.57 -31.21 13.07
CA ASP A 344 23.86 -30.61 14.19
C ASP A 344 24.87 -30.22 15.29
N ILE A 345 24.90 -28.94 15.66
CA ILE A 345 25.81 -28.44 16.70
C ILE A 345 25.22 -28.83 18.05
N ASP A 346 25.84 -29.82 18.71
CA ASP A 346 25.57 -30.13 20.11
C ASP A 346 26.25 -29.07 20.99
N CYS A 347 25.47 -28.29 21.74
CA CYS A 347 26.00 -27.24 22.63
C CYS A 347 26.98 -27.76 23.70
N ASP A 348 26.98 -29.06 23.98
CA ASP A 348 27.92 -29.70 24.90
C ASP A 348 29.35 -29.85 24.32
N GLU A 349 29.53 -29.69 23.00
CA GLU A 349 30.83 -29.84 22.31
C GLU A 349 31.54 -28.52 22.02
N VAL A 350 30.89 -27.39 22.27
CA VAL A 350 31.40 -26.04 22.00
C VAL A 350 31.75 -25.32 23.30
N ASP A 351 33.00 -24.85 23.40
CA ASP A 351 33.47 -24.10 24.56
C ASP A 351 33.06 -22.62 24.44
N GLY A 352 31.86 -22.30 24.92
CA GLY A 352 31.34 -20.94 25.10
C GLY A 352 30.28 -20.48 24.07
N PRO A 353 29.74 -19.27 24.26
CA PRO A 353 28.67 -18.73 23.42
C PRO A 353 29.10 -18.63 21.95
N ILE A 354 28.20 -18.99 21.05
CA ILE A 354 28.40 -18.90 19.59
C ILE A 354 27.52 -17.78 19.05
N GLU A 355 28.09 -16.88 18.25
CA GLU A 355 27.31 -15.87 17.54
C GLU A 355 26.33 -16.53 16.56
N THR A 356 25.04 -16.21 16.68
CA THR A 356 24.02 -16.65 15.72
C THR A 356 23.97 -15.71 14.52
N PRO A 357 23.79 -16.23 13.29
CA PRO A 357 23.55 -15.40 12.13
C PRO A 357 22.26 -14.59 12.30
N PRO A 358 22.19 -13.35 11.78
CA PRO A 358 20.96 -12.59 11.76
C PRO A 358 19.82 -13.39 11.12
N GLY A 359 18.71 -13.55 11.85
CA GLY A 359 17.53 -14.29 11.42
C GLY A 359 17.42 -15.72 11.95
N ASP A 360 18.41 -16.20 12.73
CA ASP A 360 18.41 -17.47 13.49
C ASP A 360 17.49 -18.56 12.91
N PRO A 361 17.80 -19.07 11.70
CA PRO A 361 16.90 -19.96 10.97
C PRO A 361 16.66 -21.29 11.69
N ASP A 362 17.54 -21.65 12.62
CA ASP A 362 17.49 -22.89 13.39
C ASP A 362 16.95 -22.69 14.82
N ASN A 363 16.56 -21.45 15.17
CA ASN A 363 15.96 -21.06 16.45
C ASN A 363 16.83 -21.47 17.66
N LEU A 364 18.15 -21.24 17.55
CA LEU A 364 19.15 -21.56 18.58
C LEU A 364 19.36 -20.43 19.60
N ASP A 365 19.00 -19.20 19.27
CA ASP A 365 19.04 -18.00 20.13
C ASP A 365 17.64 -17.74 20.71
N GLY A 366 17.35 -18.41 21.82
CA GLY A 366 16.02 -18.43 22.42
C GLY A 366 15.60 -17.11 23.07
N ASP A 367 16.53 -16.23 23.40
CA ASP A 367 16.30 -14.95 24.06
C ASP A 367 16.61 -13.72 23.18
N GLY A 368 17.14 -13.93 21.98
CA GLY A 368 17.29 -12.92 20.92
C GLY A 368 18.46 -11.98 21.15
N ASP A 369 19.50 -12.42 21.86
CA ASP A 369 20.66 -11.59 22.19
C ASP A 369 21.81 -11.73 21.17
N GLY A 370 21.63 -12.61 20.17
CA GLY A 370 22.60 -12.93 19.13
C GLY A 370 23.58 -14.03 19.50
N LEU A 371 23.38 -14.74 20.62
CA LEU A 371 24.23 -15.81 21.10
C LEU A 371 23.44 -17.13 21.25
N ALA A 372 24.04 -18.23 20.84
CA ALA A 372 23.56 -19.59 21.08
C ALA A 372 24.54 -20.36 21.97
N CYS A 373 24.05 -21.42 22.62
CA CYS A 373 24.84 -22.32 23.47
C CYS A 373 25.54 -21.62 24.66
N GLU A 374 24.82 -20.76 25.38
CA GLU A 374 25.31 -20.11 26.62
C GLU A 374 25.49 -21.05 27.83
#